data_AF-A0A3S0B2A9-F1
#
_entry.id   AF-A0A3S0B2A9-F1
#
_cell.length_a   1.000
_cell.length_b   1.000
_cell.length_c   1.000
_cell.angle_alpha   90.00
_cell.angle_beta   90.00
_cell.angle_gamma   90.00
#
_symmetry.space_group_name_H-M   'P 1'
#
loop_
_entity.id
_entity.type
_entity.pdbx_description
1 polymer ?
#
loop_
_entity_poly.entity_id
_entity_poly.type
_entity_poly.pdbx_seq_one_letter_code
_entity_poly.pdbx_strand_id
1 'polypeptide(L)'
;MPPQELAKIDMTRIDFINQLYGNDVLKRAQRRKARFINTTMIVTLLGAAASDTLESGQVVSGVGGQYNFVAMSHALPDARLLMMLRATHDNKDGLKSSIVWSYGSVTIPRHLRDVIITEYGVADLRGQPDGEVVKRLIQIADSRFQPELVKQAKAHGKLEAGYEVPERYRNNLPEALADKLRPWAEAGLLPDFPFGTDLTEDEIHMVKAMKKIKHASHHPAELLTMAVKSLWQNKEAPAAYLERLGLADAHSFKDLLIRRLFAGNL
;
A
#
# COMPACT_ATOMS: atom_id res chain seq x y z
N MET A 1 1.68 -15.56 -34.80
CA MET A 1 0.22 -15.51 -34.66
C MET A 1 -0.37 -15.18 -36.04
N PRO A 2 -1.34 -15.94 -36.56
CA PRO A 2 -1.98 -15.67 -37.85
C PRO A 2 -2.63 -14.27 -37.90
N PRO A 3 -2.72 -13.61 -39.06
CA PRO A 3 -3.32 -12.28 -39.19
C PRO A 3 -4.74 -12.17 -38.63
N GLN A 4 -5.54 -13.23 -38.74
CA GLN A 4 -6.91 -13.29 -38.22
C GLN A 4 -6.98 -13.30 -36.69
N GLU A 5 -5.95 -13.80 -36.02
CA GLU A 5 -5.85 -13.77 -34.55
C GLU A 5 -5.30 -12.44 -34.07
N LEU A 6 -4.32 -11.86 -34.79
CA LEU A 6 -3.81 -10.51 -34.51
C LEU A 6 -4.91 -9.44 -34.63
N ALA A 7 -5.81 -9.58 -35.61
CA ALA A 7 -6.94 -8.67 -35.79
C ALA A 7 -7.94 -8.65 -34.63
N LYS A 8 -7.90 -9.66 -33.73
CA LYS A 8 -8.72 -9.68 -32.50
C LYS A 8 -8.09 -8.86 -31.37
N ILE A 9 -6.82 -8.47 -31.50
CA ILE A 9 -6.07 -7.71 -30.51
C ILE A 9 -6.05 -6.23 -30.94
N ASP A 10 -7.08 -5.49 -30.54
CA ASP A 10 -7.18 -4.05 -30.80
C ASP A 10 -6.36 -3.26 -29.75
N MET A 11 -5.04 -3.22 -29.95
CA MET A 11 -4.13 -2.45 -29.11
C MET A 11 -4.20 -0.97 -29.49
N THR A 12 -4.64 -0.14 -28.55
CA THR A 12 -4.57 1.31 -28.67
C THR A 12 -3.46 1.89 -27.80
N ARG A 13 -3.09 3.15 -28.05
CA ARG A 13 -2.13 3.86 -27.21
C ARG A 13 -2.72 4.10 -25.82
N ILE A 14 -1.87 4.04 -24.80
CA ILE A 14 -2.29 4.22 -23.39
C ILE A 14 -2.93 5.61 -23.15
N ASP A 15 -2.52 6.63 -23.92
CA ASP A 15 -3.10 7.98 -23.89
C ASP A 15 -4.57 8.00 -24.35
N PHE A 16 -5.02 7.04 -25.16
CA PHE A 16 -6.43 6.93 -25.53
C PHE A 16 -7.31 6.67 -24.31
N ILE A 17 -6.82 5.86 -23.37
CA ILE A 17 -7.56 5.45 -22.18
C ILE A 17 -7.43 6.49 -21.07
N ASN A 18 -6.21 7.00 -20.86
CA ASN A 18 -5.84 7.77 -19.67
C ASN A 18 -6.38 9.21 -19.67
N GLN A 19 -6.87 9.74 -20.79
CA GLN A 19 -7.35 11.12 -20.88
C GLN A 19 -8.60 11.23 -21.75
N LEU A 20 -9.36 12.31 -21.54
CA LEU A 20 -10.58 12.59 -22.32
C LEU A 20 -10.30 13.19 -23.70
N TYR A 21 -9.13 13.81 -23.89
CA TYR A 21 -8.79 14.52 -25.12
C TYR A 21 -8.89 13.66 -26.39
N GLY A 22 -9.26 14.31 -27.50
CA GLY A 22 -9.30 13.74 -28.85
C GLY A 22 -10.62 13.06 -29.25
N ASN A 23 -11.43 12.62 -28.28
CA ASN A 23 -12.77 12.08 -28.54
C ASN A 23 -13.69 12.23 -27.31
N ASP A 24 -13.73 13.45 -26.77
CA ASP A 24 -14.36 13.76 -25.48
C ASP A 24 -15.83 13.29 -25.40
N VAL A 25 -16.61 13.47 -26.47
CA VAL A 25 -18.04 13.09 -26.50
C VAL A 25 -18.22 11.59 -26.28
N LEU A 26 -17.54 10.77 -27.08
CA LEU A 26 -17.64 9.32 -26.96
C LEU A 26 -17.05 8.84 -25.63
N LYS A 27 -15.89 9.36 -25.23
CA LYS A 27 -15.21 8.95 -24.00
C LYS A 27 -16.03 9.27 -22.75
N ARG A 28 -16.74 10.41 -22.73
CA ARG A 28 -17.67 10.78 -21.66
C ARG A 28 -18.92 9.88 -21.67
N ALA A 29 -19.48 9.60 -22.84
CA ALA A 29 -20.62 8.70 -22.97
C ALA A 29 -20.32 7.27 -22.50
N GLN A 30 -19.09 6.79 -22.71
CA GLN A 30 -18.62 5.46 -22.28
C GLN A 30 -18.28 5.38 -20.78
N ARG A 31 -17.85 6.50 -20.16
CA ARG A 31 -17.32 6.53 -18.78
C ARG A 31 -18.33 7.05 -17.77
N ARG A 32 -19.58 6.59 -17.86
CA ARG A 32 -20.62 6.94 -16.89
C ARG A 32 -20.37 6.23 -15.57
N LYS A 33 -20.55 6.94 -14.46
CA LYS A 33 -20.33 6.46 -13.09
C LYS A 33 -18.95 5.83 -12.89
N ALA A 34 -17.93 6.30 -13.61
CA ALA A 34 -16.60 5.71 -13.58
C ALA A 34 -15.96 5.77 -12.19
N ARG A 35 -15.19 4.74 -11.83
CA ARG A 35 -14.44 4.64 -10.58
C ARG A 35 -12.98 4.42 -10.90
N PHE A 36 -12.16 5.41 -10.59
CA PHE A 36 -10.73 5.36 -10.82
C PHE A 36 -10.06 4.97 -9.52
N ILE A 37 -9.48 3.77 -9.47
CA ILE A 37 -8.87 3.22 -8.27
C ILE A 37 -7.36 3.27 -8.47
N ASN A 38 -6.65 3.92 -7.55
CA ASN A 38 -5.20 4.04 -7.57
C ASN A 38 -4.63 3.79 -6.17
N THR A 39 -3.37 3.39 -6.09
CA THR A 39 -2.62 3.34 -4.84
C THR A 39 -1.65 4.51 -4.74
N THR A 40 -1.32 4.91 -3.52
CA THR A 40 -0.31 5.94 -3.25
C THR A 40 0.55 5.53 -2.05
N MET A 41 1.70 6.18 -1.88
CA MET A 41 2.62 5.89 -0.78
C MET A 41 2.25 6.72 0.45
N ILE A 42 2.05 8.03 0.26
CA ILE A 42 1.83 9.00 1.34
C ILE A 42 0.65 9.91 1.00
N VAL A 43 -0.14 10.25 2.02
CA VAL A 43 -1.16 11.31 1.95
C VAL A 43 -0.91 12.34 3.05
N THR A 44 -0.94 13.62 2.72
CA THR A 44 -0.84 14.69 3.71
C THR A 44 -2.21 14.94 4.38
N LEU A 45 -2.23 15.50 5.59
CA LEU A 45 -3.47 15.85 6.29
C LEU A 45 -4.29 16.93 5.57
N LEU A 46 -3.71 17.62 4.60
CA LEU A 46 -4.43 18.52 3.70
C LEU A 46 -4.98 17.81 2.44
N GLY A 47 -4.72 16.52 2.28
CA GLY A 47 -5.25 15.67 1.21
C GLY A 47 -4.45 15.66 -0.09
N ALA A 48 -3.18 16.11 -0.08
CA ALA A 48 -2.27 15.87 -1.21
C ALA A 48 -1.69 14.45 -1.12
N ALA A 49 -1.38 13.83 -2.26
CA ALA A 49 -0.77 12.50 -2.30
C ALA A 49 0.58 12.50 -3.00
N ALA A 50 1.50 11.66 -2.53
CA ALA A 50 2.80 11.40 -3.11
C ALA A 50 2.95 9.90 -3.39
N SER A 51 3.15 9.56 -4.67
CA SER A 51 3.08 8.18 -5.17
C SER A 51 4.38 7.68 -5.81
N ASP A 52 5.27 8.58 -6.20
CA ASP A 52 6.42 8.26 -7.05
C ASP A 52 7.77 8.62 -6.43
N THR A 53 7.82 9.65 -5.58
CA THR A 53 9.08 10.26 -5.14
C THR A 53 9.10 10.46 -3.62
N LEU A 54 10.22 10.09 -2.99
CA LEU A 54 10.48 10.31 -1.55
C LEU A 54 10.85 11.78 -1.27
N GLU A 55 10.82 12.21 0.00
CA GLU A 55 11.26 13.56 0.38
C GLU A 55 12.73 13.86 0.04
N SER A 56 13.56 12.82 -0.08
CA SER A 56 14.94 12.94 -0.54
C SER A 56 15.08 13.26 -2.03
N GLY A 57 13.97 13.32 -2.78
CA GLY A 57 13.95 13.42 -4.24
C GLY A 57 14.20 12.09 -4.95
N GLN A 58 14.40 11.00 -4.21
CA GLN A 58 14.56 9.67 -4.80
C GLN A 58 13.25 9.19 -5.42
N VAL A 59 13.28 8.91 -6.72
CA VAL A 59 12.17 8.28 -7.45
C VAL A 59 12.12 6.79 -7.10
N VAL A 60 10.97 6.35 -6.58
CA VAL A 60 10.66 4.96 -6.23
C VAL A 60 10.00 4.24 -7.42
N SER A 61 9.12 4.93 -8.12
CA SER A 61 8.41 4.39 -9.28
C SER A 61 7.99 5.51 -10.23
N GLY A 62 7.65 5.18 -11.48
CA GLY A 62 7.05 6.17 -12.38
C GLY A 62 5.58 6.43 -12.04
N VAL A 63 5.14 7.69 -12.07
CA VAL A 63 3.73 8.09 -11.83
C VAL A 63 2.75 7.39 -12.78
N GLY A 64 3.19 7.13 -14.01
CA GLY A 64 2.35 6.52 -15.06
C GLY A 64 1.10 7.36 -15.35
N GLY A 65 -0.06 6.68 -15.41
CA GLY A 65 -1.35 7.30 -15.72
C GLY A 65 -2.09 7.92 -14.54
N GLN A 66 -1.57 7.82 -13.31
CA GLN A 66 -2.31 8.13 -12.08
C GLN A 66 -2.92 9.54 -12.12
N TYR A 67 -2.09 10.56 -12.38
CA TYR A 67 -2.55 11.95 -12.48
C TYR A 67 -3.69 12.11 -13.50
N ASN A 68 -3.60 11.46 -14.66
CA ASN A 68 -4.58 11.61 -15.72
C ASN A 68 -5.94 11.02 -15.31
N PHE A 69 -5.94 9.87 -14.63
CA PHE A 69 -7.17 9.28 -14.08
C PHE A 69 -7.77 10.13 -12.96
N VAL A 70 -6.93 10.72 -12.10
CA VAL A 70 -7.39 11.69 -11.10
C VAL A 70 -8.05 12.89 -11.77
N ALA A 71 -7.38 13.55 -12.71
CA ALA A 71 -7.95 14.69 -13.43
C ALA A 71 -9.26 14.32 -14.14
N MET A 72 -9.32 13.15 -14.77
CA MET A 72 -10.53 12.64 -15.44
C MET A 72 -11.69 12.43 -14.45
N SER A 73 -11.43 11.94 -13.25
CA SER A 73 -12.46 11.75 -12.22
C SER A 73 -13.14 13.06 -11.80
N HIS A 74 -12.41 14.18 -11.87
CA HIS A 74 -12.96 15.52 -11.58
C HIS A 74 -13.67 16.13 -12.79
N ALA A 75 -13.23 15.78 -14.01
CA ALA A 75 -13.83 16.27 -15.25
C ALA A 75 -15.15 15.55 -15.63
N LEU A 76 -15.40 14.35 -15.08
CA LEU A 76 -16.62 13.58 -15.28
C LEU A 76 -17.59 13.80 -14.11
N PRO A 77 -18.84 14.26 -14.34
CA PRO A 77 -19.76 14.66 -13.27
C PRO A 77 -20.12 13.57 -12.25
N ASP A 78 -20.17 12.31 -12.70
CA ASP A 78 -20.60 11.16 -11.89
C ASP A 78 -19.44 10.21 -11.56
N ALA A 79 -18.20 10.60 -11.85
CA ALA A 79 -17.02 9.82 -11.56
C ALA A 79 -16.46 10.09 -10.16
N ARG A 80 -15.74 9.11 -9.64
CA ARG A 80 -15.01 9.21 -8.37
C ARG A 80 -13.60 8.66 -8.50
N LEU A 81 -12.67 9.28 -7.79
CA LEU A 81 -11.34 8.74 -7.51
C LEU A 81 -11.35 8.07 -6.13
N LEU A 82 -10.79 6.87 -6.09
CA LEU A 82 -10.50 6.11 -4.88
C LEU A 82 -8.99 5.94 -4.79
N MET A 83 -8.37 6.63 -3.84
CA MET A 83 -6.94 6.53 -3.58
C MET A 83 -6.72 5.66 -2.35
N MET A 84 -5.93 4.61 -2.49
CA MET A 84 -5.69 3.63 -1.43
C MET A 84 -4.26 3.69 -0.94
N LEU A 85 -4.07 3.55 0.37
CA LEU A 85 -2.76 3.39 0.98
C LEU A 85 -2.86 2.55 2.25
N ARG A 86 -1.78 1.87 2.63
CA ARG A 86 -1.64 1.32 3.98
C ARG A 86 -1.49 2.48 4.95
N ALA A 87 -2.18 2.45 6.10
CA ALA A 87 -2.10 3.53 7.08
C ALA A 87 -0.68 3.74 7.65
N THR A 88 0.14 2.69 7.61
CA THR A 88 1.56 2.70 8.02
C THR A 88 2.43 1.99 7.00
N HIS A 89 3.73 2.27 7.06
CA HIS A 89 4.77 1.54 6.34
C HIS A 89 6.04 1.46 7.20
N ASP A 90 6.82 0.41 7.00
CA ASP A 90 8.12 0.25 7.66
C ASP A 90 9.25 0.77 6.77
N ASN A 91 10.23 1.39 7.41
CA ASN A 91 11.50 1.71 6.79
C ASN A 91 12.66 1.43 7.77
N LYS A 92 13.89 1.76 7.35
CA LYS A 92 15.09 1.57 8.19
C LYS A 92 15.00 2.25 9.57
N ASP A 93 14.19 3.30 9.71
CA ASP A 93 13.97 4.08 10.93
C ASP A 93 12.72 3.61 11.69
N GLY A 94 12.22 2.42 11.36
CA GLY A 94 11.06 1.75 11.96
C GLY A 94 9.73 2.10 11.31
N LEU A 95 8.66 1.76 12.02
CA LEU A 95 7.28 1.99 11.59
C LEU A 95 6.98 3.50 11.48
N LYS A 96 6.42 3.92 10.35
CA LYS A 96 5.98 5.29 10.08
C LYS A 96 4.52 5.32 9.68
N SER A 97 3.86 6.45 9.91
CA SER A 97 2.55 6.70 9.32
C SER A 97 2.68 7.05 7.84
N SER A 98 1.73 6.56 7.04
CA SER A 98 1.58 6.97 5.65
C SER A 98 0.65 8.18 5.49
N ILE A 99 -0.05 8.56 6.57
CA ILE A 99 -0.78 9.83 6.67
C ILE A 99 0.08 10.79 7.49
N VAL A 100 0.53 11.88 6.87
CA VAL A 100 1.50 12.81 7.46
C VAL A 100 0.97 14.23 7.48
N TRP A 101 1.53 15.14 8.28
CA TRP A 101 1.13 16.55 8.20
C TRP A 101 1.53 17.20 6.87
N SER A 102 2.78 17.01 6.46
CA SER A 102 3.38 17.55 5.24
C SER A 102 4.34 16.55 4.63
N TYR A 103 4.61 16.69 3.33
CA TYR A 103 5.56 15.85 2.61
C TYR A 103 6.27 16.67 1.52
N GLY A 104 7.56 16.45 1.34
CA GLY A 104 8.41 17.18 0.39
C GLY A 104 8.16 16.91 -1.10
N SER A 105 7.20 16.05 -1.45
CA SER A 105 6.82 15.73 -2.83
C SER A 105 5.30 15.68 -2.99
N VAL A 106 4.81 15.97 -4.19
CA VAL A 106 3.37 15.95 -4.52
C VAL A 106 3.18 15.42 -5.94
N THR A 107 2.53 14.26 -6.05
CA THR A 107 2.05 13.71 -7.32
C THR A 107 0.64 14.22 -7.63
N ILE A 108 -0.24 14.18 -6.62
CA ILE A 108 -1.64 14.61 -6.73
C ILE A 108 -1.86 15.79 -5.78
N PRO A 109 -2.11 17.01 -6.32
CA PRO A 109 -2.34 18.18 -5.49
C PRO A 109 -3.65 18.05 -4.72
N ARG A 110 -3.71 18.66 -3.53
CA ARG A 110 -4.88 18.61 -2.64
C ARG A 110 -6.20 19.04 -3.27
N HIS A 111 -6.18 19.85 -4.33
CA HIS A 111 -7.38 20.31 -5.03
C HIS A 111 -8.07 19.19 -5.81
N LEU A 112 -7.34 18.12 -6.12
CA LEU A 112 -7.84 16.93 -6.80
C LEU A 112 -8.14 15.79 -5.83
N ARG A 113 -8.19 16.05 -4.51
CA ARG A 113 -8.59 15.06 -3.50
C ARG A 113 -10.02 14.59 -3.73
N ASP A 114 -10.24 13.29 -3.52
CA ASP A 114 -11.56 12.68 -3.57
C ASP A 114 -11.72 11.70 -2.39
N VAL A 115 -11.71 10.38 -2.62
CA VAL A 115 -11.79 9.39 -1.55
C VAL A 115 -10.40 8.86 -1.20
N ILE A 116 -10.05 8.83 0.08
CA ILE A 116 -8.86 8.14 0.61
C ILE A 116 -9.29 6.92 1.41
N ILE A 117 -8.63 5.79 1.20
CA ILE A 117 -8.96 4.51 1.83
C ILE A 117 -7.71 3.92 2.48
N THR A 118 -7.83 3.58 3.75
CA THR A 118 -6.88 2.69 4.45
C THR A 118 -7.61 1.43 4.88
N GLU A 119 -6.88 0.49 5.47
CA GLU A 119 -7.47 -0.68 6.12
C GLU A 119 -8.41 -0.35 7.29
N TYR A 120 -8.36 0.88 7.81
CA TYR A 120 -9.18 1.32 8.94
C TYR A 120 -10.45 2.05 8.52
N GLY A 121 -10.59 2.41 7.25
CA GLY A 121 -11.82 2.99 6.74
C GLY A 121 -11.65 3.89 5.52
N VAL A 122 -12.70 4.66 5.28
CA VAL A 122 -12.86 5.51 4.10
C VAL A 122 -13.05 6.96 4.53
N ALA A 123 -12.24 7.86 3.97
CA ALA A 123 -12.37 9.30 4.12
C ALA A 123 -12.82 9.93 2.79
N ASP A 124 -14.07 10.38 2.72
CA ASP A 124 -14.57 11.18 1.60
C ASP A 124 -14.12 12.65 1.78
N LEU A 125 -13.29 13.17 0.89
CA LEU A 125 -12.68 14.50 1.03
C LEU A 125 -13.17 15.51 -0.02
N ARG A 126 -13.92 15.05 -1.02
CA ARG A 126 -14.32 15.91 -2.15
C ARG A 126 -15.25 17.01 -1.66
N GLY A 127 -14.93 18.25 -2.01
CA GLY A 127 -15.71 19.44 -1.62
C GLY A 127 -15.68 19.77 -0.13
N GLN A 128 -14.90 19.06 0.69
CA GLN A 128 -14.84 19.32 2.13
C GLN A 128 -13.86 20.47 2.45
N PRO A 129 -14.12 21.27 3.50
CA PRO A 129 -13.16 22.25 4.01
C PRO A 129 -11.96 21.56 4.66
N ASP A 130 -10.82 22.26 4.75
CA ASP A 130 -9.58 21.68 5.25
C ASP A 130 -9.71 21.07 6.65
N GLY A 131 -10.41 21.72 7.58
CA GLY A 131 -10.59 21.19 8.93
C GLY A 131 -11.32 19.84 8.93
N GLU A 132 -12.34 19.69 8.08
CA GLU A 132 -13.07 18.42 7.95
C GLU A 132 -12.23 17.34 7.26
N VAL A 133 -11.42 17.71 6.27
CA VAL A 133 -10.46 16.79 5.64
C VAL A 133 -9.45 16.26 6.65
N VAL A 134 -8.88 17.14 7.47
CA VAL A 134 -7.94 16.76 8.53
C VAL A 134 -8.61 15.80 9.51
N LYS A 135 -9.83 16.10 9.97
CA LYS A 135 -10.61 15.22 10.87
C LYS A 135 -10.79 13.83 10.24
N ARG A 136 -11.26 13.76 8.99
CA ARG A 136 -11.52 12.48 8.29
C ARG A 136 -10.26 11.66 8.04
N LEU A 137 -9.15 12.29 7.68
CA LEU A 137 -7.87 11.60 7.48
C LEU A 137 -7.32 11.03 8.79
N ILE A 138 -7.40 11.77 9.89
CA ILE A 138 -6.99 11.28 11.21
C ILE A 138 -7.85 10.07 11.63
N GLN A 139 -9.15 10.07 11.32
CA GLN A 139 -10.07 8.97 11.65
C GLN A 139 -9.73 7.65 10.93
N ILE A 140 -9.00 7.70 9.81
CA ILE A 140 -8.56 6.50 9.07
C ILE A 140 -7.04 6.26 9.20
N ALA A 141 -6.34 7.06 10.01
CA ALA A 141 -4.95 6.83 10.36
C ALA A 141 -4.82 5.75 11.44
N ASP A 142 -3.65 5.14 11.52
CA ASP A 142 -3.30 4.21 12.58
C ASP A 142 -3.27 4.91 13.95
N SER A 143 -3.91 4.32 14.95
CA SER A 143 -4.11 4.95 16.25
C SER A 143 -2.81 5.24 17.00
N ARG A 144 -1.70 4.57 16.67
CA ARG A 144 -0.38 4.88 17.23
C ARG A 144 0.12 6.28 16.83
N PHE A 145 -0.37 6.82 15.71
CA PHE A 145 0.07 8.11 15.16
C PHE A 145 -0.98 9.22 15.27
N GLN A 146 -2.24 8.88 15.54
CA GLN A 146 -3.34 9.85 15.71
C GLN A 146 -3.02 11.00 16.70
N PRO A 147 -2.42 10.76 17.89
CA PRO A 147 -2.14 11.85 18.84
C PRO A 147 -1.22 12.94 18.28
N GLU A 148 -0.14 12.55 17.60
CA GLU A 148 0.81 13.50 17.02
C GLU A 148 0.19 14.24 15.83
N LEU A 149 -0.60 13.55 14.99
CA LEU A 149 -1.34 14.17 13.89
C LEU A 149 -2.34 15.24 14.39
N VAL A 150 -3.07 14.95 15.48
CA VAL A 150 -3.96 15.93 16.12
C VAL A 150 -3.18 17.11 16.67
N LYS A 151 -2.06 16.88 17.34
CA LYS A 151 -1.20 17.92 17.90
C LYS A 151 -0.68 18.85 16.80
N GLN A 152 -0.16 18.31 15.70
CA GLN A 152 0.33 19.08 14.55
C GLN A 152 -0.79 19.93 13.94
N ALA A 153 -1.97 19.35 13.75
CA ALA A 153 -3.10 20.06 13.18
C ALA A 153 -3.67 21.16 14.09
N LYS A 154 -3.69 20.97 15.42
CA LYS A 154 -4.04 22.02 16.39
C LYS A 154 -3.01 23.16 16.37
N ALA A 155 -1.72 22.83 16.37
CA ALA A 155 -0.63 23.82 16.35
C ALA A 155 -0.68 24.73 15.11
N HIS A 156 -1.23 24.25 13.99
CA HIS A 156 -1.39 25.02 12.75
C HIS A 156 -2.82 25.55 12.54
N GLY A 157 -3.67 25.54 13.57
CA GLY A 157 -5.02 26.11 13.49
C GLY A 157 -5.97 25.38 12.55
N LYS A 158 -5.69 24.12 12.19
CA LYS A 158 -6.58 23.29 11.36
C LYS A 158 -7.58 22.47 12.19
N LEU A 159 -7.35 22.34 13.48
CA LEU A 159 -8.27 21.75 14.44
C LEU A 159 -8.50 22.67 15.63
N GLU A 160 -9.68 22.53 16.19
CA GLU A 160 -10.16 23.21 17.39
C GLU A 160 -9.38 22.70 18.61
N ALA A 161 -9.12 23.56 19.60
CA ALA A 161 -8.36 23.18 20.80
C ALA A 161 -8.99 21.99 21.54
N GLY A 162 -10.31 21.91 21.59
CA GLY A 162 -11.07 20.82 22.21
C GLY A 162 -11.31 19.60 21.32
N TYR A 163 -10.81 19.58 20.08
CA TYR A 163 -11.03 18.42 19.21
C TYR A 163 -10.33 17.18 19.77
N GLU A 164 -11.08 16.09 19.82
CA GLU A 164 -10.58 14.74 20.06
C GLU A 164 -11.06 13.81 18.95
N VAL A 165 -10.25 12.80 18.62
CA VAL A 165 -10.66 11.75 17.70
C VAL A 165 -11.90 11.05 18.27
N PRO A 166 -12.99 10.81 17.52
CA PRO A 166 -14.15 10.09 18.06
C PRO A 166 -13.78 8.67 18.48
N GLU A 167 -14.37 8.16 19.57
CA GLU A 167 -14.02 6.88 20.22
C GLU A 167 -13.94 5.71 19.24
N ARG A 168 -14.90 5.61 18.31
CA ARG A 168 -14.96 4.54 17.30
C ARG A 168 -13.71 4.41 16.41
N TYR A 169 -12.89 5.47 16.34
CA TYR A 169 -11.68 5.55 15.52
C TYR A 169 -10.38 5.48 16.34
N ARG A 170 -10.47 5.36 17.67
CA ARG A 170 -9.30 5.33 18.57
C ARG A 170 -8.65 3.95 18.68
N ASN A 171 -9.21 2.94 18.00
CA ASN A 171 -8.69 1.57 17.99
C ASN A 171 -8.39 1.08 16.56
N ASN A 172 -7.81 1.96 15.75
CA ASN A 172 -7.29 1.66 14.42
C ASN A 172 -5.90 1.01 14.58
N LEU A 173 -5.89 -0.24 15.02
CA LEU A 173 -4.68 -1.02 15.26
C LEU A 173 -4.70 -2.33 14.43
N PRO A 174 -3.54 -2.85 14.01
CA PRO A 174 -3.48 -4.11 13.27
C PRO A 174 -4.12 -5.27 14.03
N GLU A 175 -3.90 -5.35 15.33
CA GLU A 175 -4.43 -6.40 16.21
C GLU A 175 -5.95 -6.30 16.31
N ALA A 176 -6.48 -5.09 16.48
CA ALA A 176 -7.93 -4.85 16.52
C ALA A 176 -8.61 -5.21 15.19
N LEU A 177 -7.94 -4.95 14.05
CA LEU A 177 -8.42 -5.35 12.74
C LEU A 177 -8.36 -6.87 12.57
N ALA A 178 -7.26 -7.51 12.96
CA ALA A 178 -7.11 -8.96 12.90
C ALA A 178 -8.15 -9.68 13.76
N ASP A 179 -8.39 -9.19 14.99
CA ASP A 179 -9.40 -9.74 15.90
C ASP A 179 -10.81 -9.65 15.32
N LYS A 180 -11.13 -8.51 14.68
CA LYS A 180 -12.40 -8.35 13.96
C LYS A 180 -12.50 -9.34 12.81
N LEU A 181 -11.43 -9.52 12.02
CA LEU A 181 -11.44 -10.35 10.82
C LEU A 181 -11.37 -11.86 11.09
N ARG A 182 -10.89 -12.26 12.28
CA ARG A 182 -10.63 -13.66 12.66
C ARG A 182 -11.80 -14.63 12.42
N PRO A 183 -13.07 -14.33 12.75
CA PRO A 183 -14.17 -15.26 12.50
C PRO A 183 -14.35 -15.60 11.01
N TRP A 184 -14.11 -14.65 10.10
CA TRP A 184 -14.19 -14.89 8.66
C TRP A 184 -12.95 -15.59 8.11
N ALA A 185 -11.78 -15.32 8.69
CA ALA A 185 -10.55 -16.04 8.35
C ALA A 185 -10.63 -17.52 8.76
N GLU A 186 -11.10 -17.81 9.98
CA GLU A 186 -11.31 -19.19 10.48
C GLU A 186 -12.40 -19.93 9.69
N ALA A 187 -13.41 -19.21 9.19
CA ALA A 187 -14.41 -19.76 8.28
C ALA A 187 -13.91 -19.99 6.84
N GLY A 188 -12.64 -19.67 6.55
CA GLY A 188 -12.06 -19.80 5.21
C GLY A 188 -12.59 -18.79 4.18
N LEU A 189 -13.27 -17.74 4.62
CA LEU A 189 -13.88 -16.72 3.75
C LEU A 189 -12.90 -15.60 3.37
N LEU A 190 -11.77 -15.50 4.05
CA LEU A 190 -10.70 -14.53 3.80
C LEU A 190 -9.38 -15.26 3.49
N PRO A 191 -9.24 -15.85 2.30
CA PRO A 191 -7.98 -16.49 1.91
C PRO A 191 -6.84 -15.48 1.88
N ASP A 192 -5.63 -15.94 2.20
CA ASP A 192 -4.43 -15.10 2.09
C ASP A 192 -4.17 -14.72 0.62
N PHE A 193 -3.63 -13.51 0.41
CA PHE A 193 -3.04 -13.17 -0.89
C PHE A 193 -1.81 -14.06 -1.17
N PRO A 194 -1.67 -14.60 -2.39
CA PRO A 194 -2.37 -14.15 -3.59
C PRO A 194 -3.57 -15.04 -3.98
N PHE A 195 -4.69 -14.38 -4.31
CA PHE A 195 -5.96 -15.05 -4.60
C PHE A 195 -5.90 -15.80 -5.93
N GLY A 196 -6.21 -17.11 -5.92
CA GLY A 196 -6.36 -17.90 -7.14
C GLY A 196 -5.14 -17.88 -8.06
N THR A 197 -3.91 -17.91 -7.51
CA THR A 197 -2.69 -17.86 -8.31
C THR A 197 -2.23 -19.21 -8.81
N ASP A 198 -1.41 -19.18 -9.84
CA ASP A 198 -0.61 -20.31 -10.30
C ASP A 198 0.53 -20.70 -9.34
N LEU A 199 0.72 -19.96 -8.22
CA LEU A 199 1.72 -20.32 -7.21
C LEU A 199 1.26 -21.55 -6.42
N THR A 200 2.17 -22.50 -6.24
CA THR A 200 1.91 -23.68 -5.40
C THR A 200 1.94 -23.32 -3.92
N GLU A 201 1.36 -24.17 -3.05
CA GLU A 201 1.41 -23.99 -1.59
C GLU A 201 2.85 -23.85 -1.07
N ASP A 202 3.78 -24.60 -1.66
CA ASP A 202 5.21 -24.52 -1.39
C ASP A 202 5.78 -23.14 -1.69
N GLU A 203 5.44 -22.54 -2.84
CA GLU A 203 5.89 -21.21 -3.21
C GLU A 203 5.35 -20.14 -2.28
N ILE A 204 4.10 -20.27 -1.85
CA ILE A 204 3.50 -19.36 -0.86
C ILE A 204 4.26 -19.44 0.48
N HIS A 205 4.60 -20.64 0.95
CA HIS A 205 5.43 -20.83 2.15
C HIS A 205 6.83 -20.22 1.99
N MET A 206 7.49 -20.48 0.86
CA MET A 206 8.82 -19.92 0.57
C MET A 206 8.80 -18.39 0.58
N VAL A 207 7.81 -17.76 -0.06
CA VAL A 207 7.66 -16.30 -0.10
C VAL A 207 7.44 -15.71 1.29
N LYS A 208 6.64 -16.37 2.15
CA LYS A 208 6.41 -15.94 3.54
C LYS A 208 7.72 -15.96 4.35
N ALA A 209 8.49 -17.04 4.28
CA ALA A 209 9.79 -17.14 4.96
C ALA A 209 10.80 -16.11 4.43
N MET A 210 10.89 -15.94 3.10
CA MET A 210 11.79 -14.97 2.48
C MET A 210 11.44 -13.52 2.84
N LYS A 211 10.16 -13.17 2.99
CA LYS A 211 9.73 -11.84 3.46
C LYS A 211 10.21 -11.56 4.89
N LYS A 212 10.12 -12.54 5.80
CA LYS A 212 10.65 -12.40 7.17
C LYS A 212 12.15 -12.14 7.18
N ILE A 213 12.89 -12.89 6.35
CA ILE A 213 14.35 -12.73 6.25
C ILE A 213 14.72 -11.37 5.68
N LYS A 214 14.02 -10.93 4.64
CA LYS A 214 14.22 -9.59 4.05
C LYS A 214 13.95 -8.49 5.08
N HIS A 215 12.88 -8.59 5.86
CA HIS A 215 12.60 -7.63 6.95
C HIS A 215 13.74 -7.59 7.97
N ALA A 216 14.11 -8.76 8.52
CA ALA A 216 15.21 -8.85 9.48
C ALA A 216 16.54 -8.31 8.92
N SER A 217 16.81 -8.47 7.61
CA SER A 217 18.02 -7.93 6.99
C SER A 217 18.16 -6.41 7.05
N HIS A 218 17.06 -5.70 7.25
CA HIS A 218 17.05 -4.25 7.46
C HIS A 218 17.11 -3.86 8.96
N HIS A 219 17.01 -4.83 9.89
CA HIS A 219 16.99 -4.63 11.34
C HIS A 219 18.04 -5.51 12.04
N PRO A 220 19.24 -4.97 12.37
CA PRO A 220 20.40 -5.77 12.83
C PRO A 220 20.13 -6.63 14.07
N ALA A 221 19.35 -6.12 15.04
CA ALA A 221 19.02 -6.85 16.26
C ALA A 221 18.07 -8.04 16.00
N GLU A 222 17.09 -7.86 15.11
CA GLU A 222 16.20 -8.94 14.69
C GLU A 222 16.96 -10.02 13.92
N LEU A 223 17.84 -9.63 13.00
CA LEU A 223 18.66 -10.57 12.24
C LEU A 223 19.54 -11.44 13.14
N LEU A 224 20.18 -10.82 14.14
CA LEU A 224 21.00 -11.55 15.11
C LEU A 224 20.15 -12.57 15.90
N THR A 225 19.01 -12.13 16.41
CA THR A 225 18.10 -12.98 17.18
C THR A 225 17.59 -14.15 16.33
N MET A 226 17.26 -13.88 15.07
CA MET A 226 16.80 -14.87 14.11
C MET A 226 17.91 -15.87 13.73
N ALA A 227 19.15 -15.42 13.57
CA ALA A 227 20.30 -16.28 13.32
C ALA A 227 20.59 -17.22 14.50
N VAL A 228 20.58 -16.71 15.74
CA VAL A 228 20.78 -17.51 16.95
C VAL A 228 19.67 -18.55 17.11
N LYS A 229 18.42 -18.16 16.90
CA LYS A 229 17.27 -19.07 16.96
C LYS A 229 17.37 -20.17 15.90
N SER A 230 17.76 -19.82 14.67
CA SER A 230 17.97 -20.79 13.59
C SER A 230 19.13 -21.76 13.89
N LEU A 231 20.21 -21.29 14.51
CA LEU A 231 21.32 -22.13 14.96
C LEU A 231 20.88 -23.20 15.97
N TRP A 232 19.97 -22.86 16.89
CA TRP A 232 19.45 -23.81 17.89
C TRP A 232 18.40 -24.77 17.34
N GLN A 233 17.63 -24.39 16.33
CA GLN A 233 16.52 -25.20 15.85
C GLN A 233 16.97 -26.34 14.92
N ASN A 234 18.20 -26.29 14.37
CA ASN A 234 18.81 -27.33 13.54
C ASN A 234 17.87 -27.95 12.47
N LYS A 235 16.95 -27.13 11.94
CA LYS A 235 16.03 -27.52 10.87
C LYS A 235 16.75 -27.44 9.54
N GLU A 236 16.50 -28.41 8.66
CA GLU A 236 16.92 -28.37 7.26
C GLU A 236 15.73 -28.01 6.37
N ALA A 237 15.96 -27.13 5.39
CA ALA A 237 14.95 -26.79 4.40
C ALA A 237 14.83 -27.93 3.37
N PRO A 238 13.62 -28.24 2.87
CA PRO A 238 13.42 -29.23 1.81
C PRO A 238 14.32 -28.95 0.60
N ALA A 239 14.91 -29.99 0.01
CA ALA A 239 15.82 -29.86 -1.13
C ALA A 239 15.18 -29.12 -2.31
N ALA A 240 13.91 -29.39 -2.59
CA ALA A 240 13.13 -28.71 -3.64
C ALA A 240 13.04 -27.19 -3.44
N TYR A 241 12.99 -26.72 -2.18
CA TYR A 241 12.92 -25.29 -1.88
C TYR A 241 14.29 -24.63 -2.09
N LEU A 242 15.36 -25.33 -1.71
CA LEU A 242 16.72 -24.85 -1.91
C LEU A 242 17.09 -24.78 -3.38
N GLU A 243 16.70 -25.78 -4.18
CA GLU A 243 16.91 -25.77 -5.63
C GLU A 243 16.18 -24.60 -6.30
N ARG A 244 14.90 -24.40 -5.94
CA ARG A 244 14.07 -23.33 -6.51
C ARG A 244 14.51 -21.92 -6.07
N LEU A 245 15.17 -21.79 -4.91
CA LEU A 245 15.81 -20.54 -4.46
C LEU A 245 17.24 -20.35 -5.01
N GLY A 246 17.80 -21.31 -5.74
CA GLY A 246 19.20 -21.29 -6.17
C GLY A 246 20.21 -21.44 -5.03
N LEU A 247 19.78 -22.02 -3.90
CA LEU A 247 20.57 -22.24 -2.68
C LEU A 247 21.03 -23.69 -2.50
N ALA A 248 20.69 -24.60 -3.42
CA ALA A 248 21.13 -25.99 -3.39
C ALA A 248 22.67 -26.09 -3.42
N ASP A 249 23.31 -25.36 -4.34
CA ASP A 249 24.76 -25.30 -4.53
C ASP A 249 25.38 -24.02 -3.92
N ALA A 250 24.80 -23.52 -2.83
CA ALA A 250 25.29 -22.33 -2.15
C ALA A 250 26.73 -22.54 -1.62
N HIS A 251 27.72 -21.90 -2.26
CA HIS A 251 29.13 -21.96 -1.85
C HIS A 251 29.61 -20.70 -1.14
N SER A 252 28.87 -19.58 -1.25
CA SER A 252 29.24 -18.33 -0.59
C SER A 252 28.79 -18.31 0.87
N PHE A 253 29.57 -17.66 1.74
CA PHE A 253 29.21 -17.50 3.16
C PHE A 253 27.83 -16.81 3.33
N LYS A 254 27.51 -15.89 2.42
CA LYS A 254 26.21 -15.19 2.40
C LYS A 254 25.06 -16.15 2.07
N ASP A 255 25.23 -17.00 1.06
CA ASP A 255 24.18 -17.91 0.62
C ASP A 255 23.97 -19.05 1.62
N LEU A 256 25.04 -19.52 2.27
CA LEU A 256 24.98 -20.46 3.39
C LEU A 256 24.21 -19.87 4.59
N LEU A 257 24.44 -18.59 4.90
CA LEU A 257 23.70 -17.88 5.94
C LEU A 257 22.21 -17.75 5.57
N ILE A 258 21.90 -17.34 4.34
CA ILE A 258 20.52 -17.23 3.85
C ILE A 258 19.81 -18.58 3.89
N ARG A 259 20.47 -19.65 3.43
CA ARG A 259 19.97 -21.04 3.49
C ARG A 259 19.60 -21.44 4.92
N ARG A 260 20.47 -21.13 5.89
CA ARG A 260 20.23 -21.46 7.31
C ARG A 260 19.11 -20.62 7.91
N LEU A 261 19.07 -19.32 7.61
CA LEU A 261 17.98 -18.44 8.03
C LEU A 261 16.63 -18.87 7.43
N PHE A 262 16.63 -19.30 6.17
CA PHE A 262 15.46 -19.86 5.48
C PHE A 262 14.95 -21.12 6.16
N ALA A 263 15.82 -22.09 6.43
CA ALA A 263 15.43 -23.32 7.12
C ALA A 263 14.86 -23.08 8.54
N GLY A 264 15.38 -22.08 9.26
CA GLY A 264 14.87 -21.70 10.59
C GLY A 264 13.56 -20.89 10.57
N ASN A 265 13.11 -20.40 9.42
CA ASN A 265 11.90 -19.57 9.29
C ASN A 265 10.81 -20.19 8.42
N LEU A 266 11.01 -21.43 7.96
CA LEU A 266 9.98 -22.32 7.43
C LEU A 266 8.96 -22.69 8.52
#